data_AF-A0AAN8KJU7-F1
#
_entry.id   AF-A0AAN8KJU7-F1
#
_cell.length_a   1.000
_cell.length_b   1.000
_cell.length_c   1.000
_cell.angle_alpha   90.00
_cell.angle_beta   90.00
_cell.angle_gamma   90.00
#
_symmetry.space_group_name_H-M   'P 1'
#
loop_
_entity.id
_entity.type
_entity.pdbx_description
1 polymer ?
#
loop_
_entity_poly.entity_id
_entity_poly.type
_entity_poly.pdbx_seq_one_letter_code
_entity_poly.pdbx_strand_id
1 'polypeptide(L)'
;MSRSPLLHLTRAGTDRGPLPGDDWTTFTSNHSSYQAVVQAQVQVQALPREGGPGAGSIDNPVPGFSWGLQATVVLDVGLFDGVQRVVFGHGLTYWLHRLLLVDAITYLTDRKLSLGLERHILVDIDDIFVGKEGTRMNTKDVRVGGVL
;
A
#
# COMPACT_ATOMS: atom_id res chain seq x y z
N MET A 1 -9.89 -7.35 10.96
CA MET A 1 -8.83 -7.42 9.93
C MET A 1 -7.78 -8.39 10.42
N SER A 2 -7.61 -9.53 9.74
CA SER A 2 -6.56 -10.52 10.05
C SER A 2 -5.19 -9.85 9.90
N ARG A 3 -4.34 -9.95 10.92
CA ARG A 3 -2.96 -9.41 10.88
C ARG A 3 -2.10 -10.44 10.16
N SER A 4 -1.60 -10.13 8.96
CA SER A 4 -0.62 -10.98 8.29
C SER A 4 0.62 -11.15 9.18
N PRO A 5 1.12 -12.38 9.38
CA PRO A 5 2.30 -12.63 10.22
C PRO A 5 3.58 -12.05 9.62
N LEU A 6 3.58 -11.72 8.32
CA LEU A 6 4.69 -11.11 7.61
C LEU A 6 4.95 -9.66 8.04
N LEU A 7 3.90 -8.92 8.38
CA LEU A 7 3.97 -7.47 8.54
C LEU A 7 4.44 -7.08 9.94
N HIS A 8 5.64 -6.50 10.02
CA HIS A 8 6.27 -6.08 11.26
C HIS A 8 6.57 -4.58 11.28
N LEU A 9 7.26 -4.09 10.25
CA LEU A 9 7.56 -2.71 9.93
C LEU A 9 6.35 -2.02 9.31
N THR A 10 5.71 -2.69 8.35
CA THR A 10 4.59 -2.15 7.59
C THR A 10 3.25 -2.63 8.15
N ARG A 11 2.16 -2.07 7.65
CA ARG A 11 0.79 -2.45 8.01
C ARG A 11 0.02 -2.84 6.76
N ALA A 12 -0.86 -3.83 6.91
CA ALA A 12 -1.75 -4.25 5.84
C ALA A 12 -2.62 -3.05 5.46
N GLY A 13 -2.62 -2.73 4.17
CA GLY A 13 -3.35 -1.60 3.63
C GLY A 13 -3.83 -1.93 2.23
N THR A 14 -4.89 -1.22 1.86
CA THR A 14 -5.37 -1.19 0.48
C THR A 14 -4.83 0.07 -0.16
N ASP A 15 -4.15 -0.06 -1.29
CA ASP A 15 -3.88 1.11 -2.13
C ASP A 15 -5.21 1.59 -2.72
N ARG A 16 -5.57 2.84 -2.39
CA ARG A 16 -6.82 3.49 -2.80
C ARG A 16 -6.64 4.33 -4.06
N GLY A 17 -5.40 4.51 -4.52
CA GLY A 17 -5.10 5.18 -5.78
C GLY A 17 -4.91 4.18 -6.92
N PRO A 18 -4.84 4.67 -8.17
CA PRO A 18 -4.33 3.86 -9.26
C PRO A 18 -2.90 3.42 -8.93
N LEU A 19 -2.58 2.17 -9.22
CA LEU A 19 -1.20 1.70 -9.16
C LEU A 19 -0.35 2.56 -10.10
N PRO A 20 0.83 3.04 -9.65
CA PRO A 20 1.66 3.90 -10.49
C PRO A 20 2.32 3.09 -11.60
N GLY A 21 2.19 3.52 -12.85
CA GLY A 21 2.73 2.83 -14.02
C GLY A 21 1.85 1.68 -14.52
N ASP A 22 2.28 1.01 -15.58
CA ASP A 22 1.46 0.06 -16.35
C ASP A 22 1.94 -1.41 -16.25
N ASP A 23 3.05 -1.67 -15.55
CA ASP A 23 3.77 -2.96 -15.49
C ASP A 23 3.46 -3.80 -14.24
N TRP A 24 2.29 -3.59 -13.64
CA TRP A 24 1.85 -4.34 -12.46
C TRP A 24 1.30 -5.71 -12.81
N THR A 25 1.89 -6.73 -12.17
CA THR A 25 1.30 -8.07 -12.08
C THR A 25 0.38 -8.15 -10.86
N THR A 26 -0.83 -8.64 -11.08
CA THR A 26 -1.78 -8.95 -10.00
C THR A 26 -1.88 -10.46 -9.82
N PHE A 27 -2.18 -10.89 -8.59
CA PHE A 27 -2.24 -12.30 -8.24
C PHE A 27 -3.64 -12.70 -7.83
N THR A 28 -4.07 -13.84 -8.35
CA THR A 28 -5.25 -14.57 -7.88
C THR A 28 -4.82 -16.01 -7.59
N SER A 29 -5.42 -16.63 -6.59
CA SER A 29 -5.14 -18.01 -6.26
C SER A 29 -6.41 -18.71 -5.78
N ASN A 30 -6.53 -19.98 -6.12
CA ASN A 30 -7.56 -20.88 -5.64
C ASN A 30 -7.08 -21.79 -4.51
N HIS A 31 -5.87 -21.56 -3.98
CA HIS A 31 -5.24 -22.40 -2.97
C HIS A 31 -4.88 -21.61 -1.71
N SER A 32 -5.13 -22.21 -0.54
CA SER A 32 -4.97 -21.57 0.77
C SER A 32 -3.52 -21.29 1.18
N SER A 33 -2.53 -21.84 0.47
CA SER A 33 -1.11 -21.52 0.69
C SER A 33 -0.81 -20.04 0.42
N TYR A 34 -1.62 -19.39 -0.42
CA TYR A 34 -1.39 -18.03 -0.87
C TYR A 34 -2.28 -17.06 -0.10
N GLN A 35 -1.66 -16.11 0.58
CA GLN A 35 -2.34 -15.08 1.36
C GLN A 35 -2.02 -13.71 0.78
N ALA A 36 -3.05 -12.92 0.47
CA ALA A 36 -2.86 -11.54 0.04
C ALA A 36 -2.27 -10.70 1.20
N VAL A 37 -1.18 -10.00 0.92
CA VAL A 37 -0.48 -9.13 1.88
C VAL A 37 -0.80 -7.66 1.59
N VAL A 38 -0.71 -7.27 0.32
CA VAL A 38 -1.08 -5.95 -0.18
C VAL A 38 -2.09 -6.12 -1.29
N GLN A 39 -3.11 -5.27 -1.26
CA GLN A 39 -4.14 -5.22 -2.28
C GLN A 39 -4.23 -3.82 -2.85
N ALA A 40 -4.56 -3.73 -4.12
CA ALA A 40 -4.82 -2.47 -4.80
C ALA A 40 -6.20 -2.51 -5.46
N GLN A 41 -6.83 -1.35 -5.54
CA GLN A 41 -8.04 -1.16 -6.31
C GLN A 41 -7.69 -1.08 -7.79
N VAL A 42 -8.08 -2.10 -8.56
CA VAL A 42 -7.82 -2.22 -9.99
C VAL A 42 -9.16 -2.31 -10.72
N GLN A 43 -9.21 -1.76 -11.93
CA GLN A 43 -10.39 -1.88 -12.76
C GLN A 43 -10.43 -3.29 -13.37
N VAL A 44 -11.46 -4.06 -12.99
CA VAL A 44 -11.65 -5.45 -13.40
C VAL A 44 -12.86 -5.55 -14.30
N GLN A 45 -12.80 -6.40 -15.33
CA GLN A 45 -13.94 -6.59 -16.23
C GLN A 45 -15.15 -7.08 -15.42
N ALA A 46 -16.26 -6.35 -15.52
CA ALA A 46 -17.48 -6.65 -14.80
C ALA A 46 -18.16 -7.83 -15.49
N LEU A 47 -18.31 -8.93 -14.78
CA LEU A 47 -19.30 -9.95 -15.15
C LEU A 47 -20.68 -9.26 -15.18
N PRO A 48 -21.54 -9.55 -16.17
CA PRO A 48 -22.86 -8.95 -16.24
C PRO A 48 -23.63 -9.32 -14.95
N ARG A 49 -23.79 -8.35 -14.06
CA ARG A 49 -24.65 -8.49 -12.87
C ARG A 49 -26.06 -8.07 -13.26
N GLU A 50 -26.99 -9.01 -13.21
CA GLU A 50 -28.42 -8.70 -13.20
C GLU A 50 -28.75 -7.90 -11.92
N GLY A 51 -29.08 -6.61 -12.08
CA GLY A 51 -29.86 -5.83 -11.11
C GLY A 51 -29.13 -5.20 -9.92
N GLY A 52 -29.02 -3.87 -9.92
CA GLY A 52 -28.77 -3.06 -8.72
C GLY A 52 -28.35 -1.62 -9.04
N PRO A 53 -29.00 -0.57 -8.49
CA PRO A 53 -28.75 0.81 -8.89
C PRO A 53 -27.43 1.35 -8.34
N GLY A 54 -26.74 2.13 -9.16
CA GLY A 54 -25.40 2.67 -8.90
C GLY A 54 -25.36 3.76 -7.84
N ALA A 55 -24.22 3.85 -7.18
CA ALA A 55 -23.79 5.01 -6.40
C ALA A 55 -22.53 5.55 -7.08
N GLY A 56 -22.62 6.74 -7.67
CA GLY A 56 -21.50 7.42 -8.31
C GLY A 56 -20.69 8.24 -7.31
N SER A 57 -19.36 8.24 -7.44
CA SER A 57 -18.45 9.12 -6.69
C SER A 57 -17.00 9.02 -7.18
N ILE A 58 -16.58 9.67 -8.29
CA ILE A 58 -15.27 9.41 -8.99
C ILE A 58 -15.20 7.97 -9.59
N ASP A 59 -15.98 7.07 -8.98
CA ASP A 59 -16.48 5.73 -9.22
C ASP A 59 -17.39 5.62 -10.47
N ASN A 60 -16.91 6.04 -11.63
CA ASN A 60 -17.54 5.60 -12.89
C ASN A 60 -16.58 4.66 -13.61
N PRO A 61 -16.67 3.33 -13.35
CA PRO A 61 -15.96 2.35 -14.15
C PRO A 61 -16.34 2.52 -15.62
N VAL A 62 -15.39 2.26 -16.53
CA VAL A 62 -15.70 2.09 -17.96
C VAL A 62 -16.85 1.08 -18.09
N PRO A 63 -17.87 1.33 -18.93
CA PRO A 63 -18.97 0.40 -19.12
C PRO A 63 -18.46 -1.02 -19.39
N GLY A 64 -18.91 -2.00 -18.59
CA GLY A 64 -18.40 -3.38 -18.63
C GLY A 64 -17.19 -3.65 -17.72
N PHE A 65 -16.78 -2.70 -16.89
CA PHE A 65 -15.76 -2.87 -15.85
C PHE A 65 -16.31 -2.44 -14.48
N SER A 66 -15.66 -2.89 -13.40
CA SER A 66 -15.95 -2.52 -12.02
C SER A 66 -14.65 -2.43 -11.23
N TRP A 67 -14.62 -1.65 -10.15
CA TRP A 67 -13.47 -1.65 -9.27
C TRP A 67 -13.43 -2.91 -8.41
N GLY A 68 -12.28 -3.60 -8.41
CA GLY A 68 -12.05 -4.79 -7.61
C GLY A 68 -10.72 -4.72 -6.87
N LEU A 69 -10.63 -5.41 -5.74
CA LEU A 69 -9.36 -5.56 -5.01
C LEU A 69 -8.58 -6.73 -5.59
N GLN A 70 -7.38 -6.46 -6.07
CA GLN A 70 -6.45 -7.46 -6.57
C GLN A 70 -5.20 -7.48 -5.70
N ALA A 71 -4.68 -8.67 -5.41
CA ALA A 71 -3.45 -8.80 -4.64
C ALA A 71 -2.26 -8.37 -5.51
N THR A 72 -1.42 -7.49 -4.99
CA THR A 72 -0.16 -7.05 -5.63
C THR A 72 1.07 -7.56 -4.89
N VAL A 73 0.89 -8.04 -3.66
CA VAL A 73 1.89 -8.80 -2.92
C VAL A 73 1.22 -10.00 -2.25
N VAL A 74 1.82 -11.19 -2.41
CA VAL A 74 1.30 -12.45 -1.87
C VAL A 74 2.35 -13.14 -1.03
N LEU A 75 1.95 -13.66 0.12
CA LEU A 75 2.72 -14.60 0.93
C LEU A 75 2.31 -16.02 0.53
N ASP A 76 3.26 -16.81 0.03
CA ASP A 76 3.14 -18.26 -0.05
C ASP A 76 3.70 -18.85 1.26
N VAL A 77 2.83 -19.47 2.06
CA VAL A 77 3.24 -20.12 3.32
C VAL A 77 3.89 -21.49 3.12
N GLY A 78 4.02 -21.96 1.87
CA GLY A 78 4.78 -23.17 1.53
C GLY A 78 4.04 -24.47 1.81
N LEU A 79 2.70 -24.50 1.76
CA LEU A 79 1.93 -25.73 2.01
C LEU A 79 2.17 -26.83 0.96
N PHE A 80 2.67 -26.46 -0.23
CA PHE A 80 2.87 -27.41 -1.32
C PHE A 80 4.24 -28.11 -1.27
N ASP A 81 5.32 -27.35 -1.03
CA ASP A 81 6.70 -27.84 -1.11
C ASP A 81 7.55 -27.52 0.12
N GLY A 82 6.94 -26.93 1.16
CA GLY A 82 7.62 -26.54 2.39
C GLY A 82 8.43 -25.24 2.29
N VAL A 83 8.40 -24.53 1.16
CA VAL A 83 9.19 -23.32 0.95
C VAL A 83 8.31 -22.08 1.06
N GLN A 84 8.64 -21.19 1.98
CA GLN A 84 7.94 -19.91 2.14
C GLN A 84 8.46 -18.87 1.15
N ARG A 85 7.57 -18.06 0.58
CA ARG A 85 7.92 -17.04 -0.42
C ARG A 85 7.07 -15.80 -0.25
N VAL A 86 7.66 -14.65 -0.60
CA VAL A 86 6.91 -13.39 -0.73
C VAL A 86 7.07 -12.94 -2.17
N VAL A 87 5.95 -12.87 -2.89
CA VAL A 87 5.92 -12.55 -4.32
C VAL A 87 5.40 -11.13 -4.50
N PHE A 88 6.19 -10.31 -5.18
CA PHE A 88 5.88 -8.92 -5.48
C PHE A 88 5.40 -8.79 -6.93
N GLY A 89 4.31 -8.07 -7.14
CA GLY A 89 3.71 -7.84 -8.45
C GLY A 89 4.43 -6.80 -9.29
N HIS A 90 5.46 -6.17 -8.74
CA HIS A 90 6.22 -5.12 -9.38
C HIS A 90 7.61 -4.98 -8.72
N GLY A 91 8.55 -4.33 -9.39
CA GLY A 91 9.90 -4.06 -8.89
C GLY A 91 9.96 -3.11 -7.68
N LEU A 92 11.17 -2.91 -7.16
CA LEU A 92 11.48 -2.07 -5.99
C LEU A 92 11.51 -0.55 -6.28
N THR A 93 11.13 -0.15 -7.49
CA THR A 93 10.92 1.26 -7.86
C THR A 93 9.71 1.85 -7.15
N TYR A 94 8.69 1.04 -6.83
CA TYR A 94 7.61 1.43 -5.94
C TYR A 94 8.10 1.44 -4.48
N TRP A 95 8.04 2.61 -3.83
CA TRP A 95 8.71 2.84 -2.54
C TRP A 95 8.25 1.90 -1.43
N LEU A 96 6.96 1.56 -1.39
CA LEU A 96 6.40 0.69 -0.36
C LEU A 96 6.96 -0.74 -0.45
N HIS A 97 7.31 -1.22 -1.66
CA HIS A 97 7.94 -2.54 -1.83
C HIS A 97 9.30 -2.62 -1.12
N ARG A 98 10.03 -1.50 -1.00
CA ARG A 98 11.31 -1.49 -0.27
C ARG A 98 11.10 -1.78 1.22
N LEU A 99 10.04 -1.22 1.82
CA LEU A 99 9.69 -1.48 3.22
C LEU A 99 9.14 -2.90 3.40
N LEU A 100 8.29 -3.36 2.50
CA LEU A 100 7.76 -4.71 2.51
C LEU A 100 8.84 -5.78 2.29
N LEU A 101 9.90 -5.48 1.53
CA LEU A 101 11.06 -6.36 1.39
C LEU A 101 11.77 -6.57 2.72
N VAL A 102 11.89 -5.52 3.55
CA VAL A 102 12.47 -5.64 4.91
C VAL A 102 11.59 -6.54 5.78
N ASP A 103 10.27 -6.42 5.69
CA ASP A 103 9.33 -7.31 6.36
C ASP A 103 9.45 -8.76 5.86
N ALA A 104 9.53 -8.96 4.55
CA ALA A 104 9.70 -10.27 3.94
C ALA A 104 11.00 -10.94 4.40
N ILE A 105 12.13 -10.23 4.39
CA ILE A 105 13.42 -10.73 4.89
C ILE A 105 13.31 -11.09 6.36
N THR A 106 12.70 -10.22 7.17
CA THR A 106 12.49 -10.47 8.59
C THR A 106 11.65 -11.73 8.82
N TYR A 107 10.57 -11.92 8.06
CA TYR A 107 9.69 -13.07 8.17
C TYR A 107 10.38 -14.37 7.70
N LEU A 108 10.95 -14.38 6.50
CA LEU A 108 11.56 -15.57 5.88
C LEU A 108 12.84 -16.04 6.59
N THR A 109 13.47 -15.17 7.37
CA THR A 109 14.64 -15.53 8.19
C THR A 109 14.28 -15.88 9.63
N ASP A 110 12.99 -16.07 9.94
CA ASP A 110 12.53 -16.33 11.30
C ASP A 110 13.05 -15.28 12.29
N ARG A 111 12.93 -14.01 11.90
CA ARG A 111 13.35 -12.80 12.65
C ARG A 111 14.85 -12.67 12.90
N LYS A 112 15.70 -13.57 12.38
CA LYS A 112 17.16 -13.50 12.56
C LYS A 112 17.79 -12.23 12.00
N LEU A 113 17.19 -11.65 10.95
CA LEU A 113 17.60 -10.37 10.36
C LEU A 113 16.65 -9.22 10.72
N SER A 114 15.97 -9.29 11.87
CA SER A 114 15.09 -8.22 12.32
C SER A 114 15.86 -6.94 12.67
N LEU A 115 15.30 -5.80 12.28
CA LEU A 115 15.77 -4.48 12.67
C LEU A 115 14.85 -3.91 13.76
N GLY A 116 15.40 -3.09 14.67
CA GLY A 116 14.58 -2.37 15.65
C GLY A 116 13.52 -1.49 14.97
N LEU A 117 12.45 -1.10 15.68
CA LEU A 117 11.34 -0.31 15.13
C LEU A 117 11.51 1.21 15.27
N GLU A 118 12.63 1.69 15.81
CA GLU A 118 12.92 3.11 15.99
C GLU A 118 13.18 3.79 14.63
N ARG A 119 12.38 4.80 14.29
CA ARG A 119 12.49 5.54 13.02
C ARG A 119 12.72 7.01 13.30
N HIS A 120 13.83 7.52 12.78
CA HIS A 120 14.11 8.95 12.76
C HIS A 120 13.59 9.53 11.44
N ILE A 121 12.76 10.57 11.53
CA ILE A 121 12.32 11.37 10.39
C ILE A 121 12.93 12.75 10.58
N LEU A 122 13.81 13.13 9.67
CA LEU A 122 14.30 14.50 9.61
C LEU A 122 13.27 15.31 8.82
N VAL A 123 12.70 16.33 9.47
CA VAL A 123 11.86 17.33 8.83
C VAL A 123 12.66 18.61 8.77
N ASP A 124 12.96 19.06 7.56
CA ASP A 124 13.66 20.31 7.33
C ASP A 124 12.69 21.37 6.80
N ILE A 125 12.79 22.59 7.32
CA ILE A 125 11.94 23.73 6.93
C ILE A 125 12.85 24.86 6.50
N ASP A 126 13.13 24.89 5.20
CA ASP A 126 13.94 25.93 4.56
C ASP A 126 13.16 27.24 4.39
N ASP A 127 13.91 28.32 4.14
CA ASP A 127 13.41 29.63 3.67
C ASP A 127 12.36 30.32 4.57
N ILE A 128 12.35 29.98 5.86
CA ILE A 128 11.33 30.41 6.82
C ILE A 128 11.12 31.94 6.89
N PHE A 129 12.16 32.73 6.58
CA PHE A 129 12.10 34.21 6.58
C PHE A 129 12.33 34.86 5.22
N VAL A 130 12.59 34.10 4.17
CA VAL A 130 13.02 34.62 2.86
C VAL A 130 12.08 34.25 1.70
N GLY A 131 10.92 33.63 2.00
CA GLY A 131 9.88 33.35 1.01
C GLY A 131 9.33 34.59 0.30
N LYS A 132 8.82 34.40 -0.93
CA LYS A 132 8.19 35.45 -1.75
C LYS A 132 6.92 36.00 -1.08
N GLU A 133 6.61 37.27 -1.35
CA GLU A 133 5.37 37.89 -0.88
C GLU A 133 4.14 37.08 -1.37
N GLY A 134 3.19 36.82 -0.46
CA GLY A 134 2.02 35.98 -0.73
C GLY A 134 2.18 34.49 -0.40
N THR A 135 3.40 33.95 -0.35
CA THR A 135 3.69 32.58 0.11
C THR A 135 4.54 32.52 1.38
N ARG A 136 5.11 33.66 1.79
CA ARG A 136 5.88 33.80 3.02
C ARG A 136 5.02 33.46 4.24
N MET A 137 5.54 32.55 5.07
CA MET A 137 4.96 32.19 6.35
C MET A 137 4.79 33.44 7.23
N ASN A 138 3.60 33.64 7.77
CA ASN A 138 3.27 34.74 8.65
C ASN A 138 2.83 34.24 10.04
N THR A 139 2.65 35.17 10.98
CA THR A 139 2.33 34.83 12.37
C THR A 139 1.04 34.03 12.54
N LYS A 140 0.07 34.15 11.62
CA LYS A 140 -1.17 33.36 11.63
C LYS A 140 -0.94 31.90 11.25
N ASP A 141 0.10 31.60 10.47
CA ASP A 141 0.40 30.24 10.01
C ASP A 141 1.09 29.41 11.12
N VAL A 142 1.73 30.10 12.08
CA VAL A 142 2.52 29.47 13.15
C VAL A 142 1.81 29.50 14.50
N ARG A 143 0.96 30.51 14.76
CA ARG A 143 0.17 30.53 16.00
C ARG A 143 -0.95 29.49 15.92
N VAL A 144 -0.89 28.52 16.82
CA VAL A 144 -2.06 27.69 17.15
C VAL A 144 -3.12 28.62 17.73
N GLY A 145 -4.29 28.69 17.08
CA GLY A 145 -5.46 29.46 17.55
C GLY A 145 -6.10 28.81 18.78
N GLY A 146 -5.38 28.76 19.89
CA GLY A 146 -5.85 28.25 21.18
C GLY A 146 -5.48 29.25 22.27
N VAL A 147 -6.52 29.83 22.88
CA VAL A 147 -6.43 30.58 24.13
C VAL A 147 -5.77 29.70 25.18
N LEU A 148 -4.66 30.17 25.78
CA LEU A 148 -4.18 29.68 27.07
C LEU A 148 -5.02 30.32 28.18
#